data_AF-A0AAU2KHA9-F1
#
_entry.id   AF-A0AAU2KHA9-F1
#
_cell.length_a   1.000
_cell.length_b   1.000
_cell.length_c   1.000
_cell.angle_alpha   90.00
_cell.angle_beta   90.00
_cell.angle_gamma   90.00
#
_symmetry.space_group_name_H-M   'P 1'
#
loop_
_entity.id
_entity.type
_entity.pdbx_description
1 polymer ?
#
loop_
_entity_poly.entity_id
_entity_poly.type
_entity_poly.pdbx_seq_one_letter_code
_entity_poly.pdbx_strand_id
1 'polypeptide(L)'
;MGRGVRAPADGEKAVGEMYSSGAEDAVLVWNRVPIRLTYRYDIAVLLDDLVPLLEEVRRPEFSGAGVFWGSDTFSAEWELTREGGDLRIRARWHSTLGNHESSLTERGDVTVGAQEFVGEWSRILRRVVTDAEAGSVELADDDLLVRAKALLRTTTTEATD
;
A
#
# COMPACT_ATOMS: atom_id res chain seq x y z
N MET A 1 -14.71 -32.87 32.52
CA MET A 1 -14.69 -31.58 31.80
C MET A 1 -13.23 -31.18 31.61
N GLY A 2 -12.63 -31.53 30.46
CA GLY A 2 -11.30 -31.05 30.08
C GLY A 2 -11.47 -29.91 29.09
N ARG A 3 -11.23 -28.67 29.50
CA ARG A 3 -11.14 -27.54 28.56
C ARG A 3 -9.82 -27.67 27.82
N GLY A 4 -9.87 -28.12 26.57
CA GLY A 4 -8.77 -27.97 25.64
C GLY A 4 -8.48 -26.49 25.45
N VAL A 5 -7.30 -26.06 25.88
CA VAL A 5 -6.74 -24.76 25.51
C VAL A 5 -6.45 -24.84 24.02
N ARG A 6 -7.27 -24.16 23.21
CA ARG A 6 -7.01 -23.96 21.79
C ARG A 6 -5.82 -23.00 21.70
N ALA A 7 -4.68 -23.53 21.29
CA ALA A 7 -3.50 -22.74 20.96
C ALA A 7 -3.86 -21.70 19.88
N PRO A 8 -3.45 -20.43 20.00
CA PRO A 8 -3.59 -19.48 18.91
C PRO A 8 -2.66 -19.89 17.76
N ALA A 9 -3.23 -19.84 16.56
CA ALA A 9 -2.65 -20.06 15.24
C ALA A 9 -1.12 -19.89 15.13
N ASP A 10 -0.42 -21.01 14.96
CA ASP A 10 1.01 -21.07 14.65
C ASP A 10 1.39 -20.40 13.31
N GLY A 11 0.41 -20.01 12.47
CA GLY A 11 0.64 -19.32 11.20
C GLY A 11 1.06 -17.85 11.35
N GLU A 12 0.56 -17.13 12.36
CA GLU A 12 0.87 -15.70 12.57
C GLU A 12 2.28 -15.50 13.14
N LYS A 13 2.82 -16.50 13.86
CA LYS A 13 4.17 -16.44 14.42
C LYS A 13 5.28 -16.67 13.39
N ALA A 14 5.02 -17.42 12.33
CA ALA A 14 6.04 -17.78 11.35
C ALA A 14 6.46 -16.59 10.47
N VAL A 15 5.51 -15.73 10.09
CA VAL A 15 5.76 -14.55 9.25
C VAL A 15 6.52 -13.46 10.02
N GLY A 16 6.38 -13.45 11.35
CA GLY A 16 7.02 -12.52 12.31
C GLY A 16 8.50 -12.78 12.60
N GLU A 17 9.09 -13.90 12.15
CA GLU A 17 10.51 -14.24 12.43
C GLU A 17 11.47 -14.13 11.23
N MET A 18 10.98 -14.01 9.98
CA MET A 18 11.83 -14.00 8.77
C MET A 18 12.45 -12.65 8.36
N TYR A 19 11.96 -11.51 8.85
CA TYR A 19 12.64 -10.23 8.68
C TYR A 19 13.40 -9.89 9.96
N SER A 20 14.71 -9.72 9.81
CA SER A 20 15.49 -8.98 10.80
C SER A 20 14.85 -7.61 11.03
N SER A 21 15.03 -7.05 12.23
CA SER A 21 14.57 -5.73 12.67
C SER A 21 15.08 -4.53 11.84
N GLY A 22 15.59 -4.77 10.62
CA GLY A 22 16.12 -3.80 9.67
C GLY A 22 15.49 -3.88 8.28
N ALA A 23 14.27 -4.40 8.13
CA ALA A 23 13.50 -4.15 6.91
C ALA A 23 13.30 -2.63 6.77
N GLU A 24 13.65 -2.09 5.60
CA GLU A 24 13.48 -0.66 5.31
C GLU A 24 11.99 -0.29 5.40
N ASP A 25 11.68 0.94 5.78
CA ASP A 25 10.30 1.46 5.80
C ASP A 25 10.04 2.32 4.57
N ALA A 26 8.83 2.27 4.05
CA ALA A 26 8.33 3.31 3.15
C ALA A 26 7.81 4.49 3.99
N VAL A 27 7.98 5.71 3.47
CA VAL A 27 7.43 6.91 4.10
C VAL A 27 6.40 7.53 3.16
N LEU A 28 5.14 7.48 3.57
CA LEU A 28 4.06 8.23 2.95
C LEU A 28 4.06 9.65 3.54
N VAL A 29 4.25 10.68 2.72
CA VAL A 29 4.20 12.07 3.17
C VAL A 29 2.85 12.67 2.81
N TRP A 30 2.00 12.91 3.82
CA TRP A 30 0.69 13.54 3.64
C TRP A 30 0.72 15.00 4.10
N ASN A 31 0.70 15.95 3.16
CA ASN A 31 0.73 17.39 3.47
C ASN A 31 1.80 17.77 4.53
N ARG A 32 3.02 17.23 4.37
CA ARG A 32 4.21 17.35 5.26
C ARG A 32 4.16 16.56 6.56
N VAL A 33 3.17 15.72 6.77
CA VAL A 33 3.13 14.76 7.88
C VAL A 33 3.64 13.41 7.37
N PRO A 34 4.80 12.93 7.84
CA PRO A 34 5.31 11.63 7.44
C PRO A 34 4.57 10.52 8.20
N ILE A 35 4.14 9.51 7.47
CA ILE A 35 3.56 8.27 7.98
C ILE A 35 4.50 7.15 7.55
N ARG A 36 4.96 6.35 8.52
CA ARG A 36 5.81 5.19 8.25
C ARG A 36 4.93 4.00 7.92
N LEU A 37 5.29 3.30 6.86
CA LEU A 37 4.68 2.04 6.44
C LEU A 37 5.78 0.98 6.40
N THR A 38 5.66 -0.03 7.25
CA THR A 38 6.59 -1.14 7.28
C THR A 38 6.37 -2.06 6.08
N TYR A 39 7.44 -2.42 5.37
CA TYR A 39 7.31 -3.31 4.20
C TYR A 39 6.75 -4.69 4.56
N ARG A 40 7.16 -5.20 5.72
CA ARG A 40 6.79 -6.52 6.21
C ARG A 40 5.31 -6.67 6.55
N TYR A 41 4.73 -5.66 7.19
CA TYR A 41 3.39 -5.77 7.76
C TYR A 41 2.41 -4.89 6.99
N ASP A 42 2.70 -3.60 6.86
CA ASP A 42 1.76 -2.68 6.24
C ASP A 42 1.72 -2.89 4.73
N ILE A 43 2.85 -2.70 4.04
CA ILE A 43 2.87 -2.73 2.57
C ILE A 43 2.33 -4.05 2.05
N ALA A 44 2.76 -5.19 2.61
CA ALA A 44 2.32 -6.52 2.19
C ALA A 44 0.78 -6.66 2.19
N VAL A 45 0.10 -6.17 3.23
CA VAL A 45 -1.36 -6.21 3.34
C VAL A 45 -2.02 -5.18 2.42
N LEU A 46 -1.40 -4.00 2.26
CA LEU A 46 -1.95 -2.95 1.41
C LEU A 46 -1.90 -3.28 -0.09
N LEU A 47 -1.11 -4.27 -0.51
CA LEU A 47 -0.97 -4.63 -1.93
C LEU A 47 -2.29 -5.08 -2.57
N ASP A 48 -3.10 -5.82 -1.82
CA ASP A 48 -4.37 -6.36 -2.31
C ASP A 48 -5.33 -5.25 -2.77
N ASP A 49 -5.27 -4.10 -2.09
CA ASP A 49 -6.05 -2.91 -2.42
C ASP A 49 -5.30 -1.95 -3.36
N LEU A 50 -3.98 -1.87 -3.23
CA LEU A 50 -3.13 -0.98 -4.03
C LEU A 50 -3.09 -1.40 -5.50
N VAL A 51 -2.92 -2.69 -5.80
CA VAL A 51 -2.81 -3.18 -7.18
C VAL A 51 -4.08 -2.86 -7.99
N PRO A 52 -5.31 -3.20 -7.53
CA PRO A 52 -6.55 -2.78 -8.19
C PRO A 52 -6.65 -1.26 -8.35
N LEU A 53 -6.32 -0.49 -7.30
CA LEU A 53 -6.40 0.96 -7.36
C LEU A 53 -5.49 1.54 -8.45
N LEU A 54 -4.26 1.05 -8.59
CA LEU A 54 -3.35 1.49 -9.64
C LEU A 54 -3.82 1.07 -11.03
N GLU A 55 -4.44 -0.11 -11.18
CA GLU A 55 -5.08 -0.50 -12.43
C GLU A 55 -6.20 0.46 -12.81
N GLU A 56 -7.03 0.88 -11.86
CA GLU A 56 -8.13 1.83 -12.09
C GLU A 56 -7.61 3.22 -12.44
N VAL A 57 -6.71 3.79 -11.65
CA VAL A 57 -6.17 5.16 -11.84
C VAL A 57 -5.52 5.35 -13.22
N ARG A 58 -4.95 4.29 -13.79
CA ARG A 58 -4.31 4.31 -15.11
C ARG A 58 -5.29 4.31 -16.27
N ARG A 59 -6.56 3.96 -16.03
CA ARG A 59 -7.58 3.98 -17.08
C ARG A 59 -7.90 5.42 -17.50
N PRO A 60 -8.00 5.72 -18.80
CA PRO A 60 -8.41 7.04 -19.27
C PRO A 60 -9.76 7.50 -18.72
N GLU A 61 -10.69 6.57 -18.55
CA GLU A 61 -12.06 6.77 -18.06
C GLU A 61 -12.18 6.85 -16.52
N PHE A 62 -11.06 6.72 -15.80
CA PHE A 62 -11.06 6.84 -14.34
C PHE A 62 -11.58 8.20 -13.89
N SER A 63 -12.57 8.20 -13.01
CA SER A 63 -13.17 9.41 -12.43
C SER A 63 -13.05 9.45 -10.91
N GLY A 64 -13.04 8.30 -10.24
CA GLY A 64 -12.78 8.19 -8.82
C GLY A 64 -12.90 6.76 -8.31
N ALA A 65 -12.37 6.53 -7.10
CA ALA A 65 -12.44 5.27 -6.39
C ALA A 65 -12.35 5.50 -4.88
N GLY A 66 -12.98 4.63 -4.11
CA GLY A 66 -12.81 4.55 -2.66
C GLY A 66 -11.97 3.32 -2.32
N VAL A 67 -11.02 3.47 -1.41
CA VAL A 67 -10.17 2.37 -0.94
C VAL A 67 -10.07 2.41 0.57
N PHE A 68 -10.17 1.24 1.19
CA PHE A 68 -9.97 1.07 2.62
C PHE A 68 -8.61 0.41 2.85
N TRP A 69 -7.75 1.07 3.58
CA TRP A 69 -6.46 0.54 4.03
C TRP A 69 -6.63 -0.04 5.43
N GLY A 70 -6.27 -1.31 5.59
CA GLY A 70 -6.40 -2.00 6.88
C GLY A 70 -5.20 -2.87 7.19
N SER A 71 -4.13 -2.27 7.72
CA SER A 71 -3.05 -2.99 8.39
C SER A 71 -3.06 -2.75 9.90
N ASP A 72 -2.26 -3.51 10.63
CA ASP A 72 -2.16 -3.42 12.09
C ASP A 72 -1.67 -2.05 12.58
N THR A 73 -0.84 -1.35 11.80
CA THR A 73 -0.25 -0.06 12.20
C THR A 73 -0.67 1.11 11.32
N PHE A 74 -1.48 0.84 10.30
CA PHE A 74 -2.01 1.85 9.39
C PHE A 74 -3.41 1.48 8.92
N SER A 75 -4.39 2.31 9.27
CA SER A 75 -5.74 2.20 8.76
C SER A 75 -6.34 3.56 8.40
N ALA A 76 -6.87 3.65 7.18
CA ALA A 76 -7.49 4.84 6.64
C ALA A 76 -8.43 4.50 5.48
N GLU A 77 -9.43 5.34 5.27
CA GLU A 77 -10.24 5.33 4.03
C GLU A 77 -9.78 6.47 3.15
N TRP A 78 -9.48 6.19 1.88
CA TRP A 78 -9.19 7.22 0.88
C TRP A 78 -10.30 7.27 -0.16
N GLU A 79 -10.78 8.48 -0.45
CA GLU A 79 -11.61 8.79 -1.61
C GLU A 79 -10.74 9.53 -2.64
N LEU A 80 -10.52 8.90 -3.79
CA LEU A 80 -9.79 9.47 -4.90
C LEU A 80 -10.78 10.03 -5.93
N THR A 81 -10.50 11.22 -6.46
CA THR A 81 -11.24 11.81 -7.57
C THR A 81 -10.24 12.34 -8.59
N ARG A 82 -10.44 12.04 -9.87
CA ARG A 82 -9.61 12.60 -10.95
C ARG A 82 -10.12 13.98 -11.33
N GLU A 83 -9.22 14.96 -11.25
CA GLU A 83 -9.46 16.36 -11.61
C GLU A 83 -8.45 16.74 -12.71
N GLY A 84 -8.79 16.43 -13.96
CA GLY A 84 -7.87 16.63 -15.09
C GLY A 84 -6.67 15.66 -15.04
N GLY A 85 -5.46 16.22 -14.99
CA GLY A 85 -4.22 15.44 -14.86
C GLY A 85 -3.89 15.00 -13.44
N ASP A 86 -4.63 15.52 -12.46
CA ASP A 86 -4.35 15.34 -11.03
C ASP A 86 -5.36 14.41 -10.36
N LEU A 87 -4.97 13.86 -9.22
CA LEU A 87 -5.80 13.13 -8.30
C LEU A 87 -5.96 13.96 -7.03
N ARG A 88 -7.20 14.24 -6.67
CA ARG A 88 -7.56 14.71 -5.34
C ARG A 88 -7.85 13.50 -4.46
N ILE A 89 -7.18 13.42 -3.32
CA ILE A 89 -7.33 12.33 -2.36
C ILE A 89 -7.80 12.91 -1.03
N ARG A 90 -9.01 12.53 -0.62
CA ARG A 90 -9.52 12.78 0.73
C ARG A 90 -9.27 11.56 1.58
N ALA A 91 -8.77 11.76 2.79
CA ALA A 91 -8.51 10.67 3.72
C ALA A 91 -9.31 10.83 5.01
N ARG A 92 -9.86 9.71 5.48
CA ARG A 92 -10.34 9.53 6.85
C ARG A 92 -9.38 8.58 7.56
N TRP A 93 -8.71 9.08 8.59
CA TRP A 93 -7.70 8.33 9.34
C TRP A 93 -8.33 7.62 10.53
N HIS A 94 -7.99 6.33 10.71
CA HIS A 94 -8.49 5.52 11.82
C HIS A 94 -7.37 5.11 12.78
N SER A 95 -6.21 4.73 12.24
CA SER A 95 -5.04 4.35 13.03
C SER A 95 -3.77 4.62 12.23
N THR A 96 -2.78 5.22 12.87
CA THR A 96 -1.46 5.47 12.29
C THR A 96 -0.38 5.26 13.34
N LEU A 97 0.75 4.69 12.92
CA LEU A 97 1.91 4.57 13.80
C LEU A 97 2.34 5.95 14.30
N GLY A 98 2.25 6.18 15.61
CA GLY A 98 2.55 7.47 16.26
C GLY A 98 1.33 8.32 16.64
N ASN A 99 0.10 7.86 16.34
CA ASN A 99 -1.16 8.52 16.69
C ASN A 99 -1.26 9.97 16.15
N HIS A 100 -0.99 10.14 14.85
CA HIS A 100 -0.95 11.45 14.17
C HIS A 100 -2.26 11.80 13.44
N GLU A 101 -3.35 11.06 13.69
CA GLU A 101 -4.62 11.15 12.95
C GLU A 101 -5.24 12.55 13.02
N SER A 102 -5.14 13.21 14.18
CA SER A 102 -5.64 14.58 14.36
C SER A 102 -4.90 15.57 13.47
N SER A 103 -3.56 15.52 13.47
CA SER A 103 -2.71 16.36 12.62
C SER A 103 -2.95 16.07 11.13
N LEU A 104 -3.15 14.81 10.77
CA LEU A 104 -3.45 14.43 9.39
C LEU A 104 -4.82 14.95 8.93
N THR A 105 -5.83 14.87 9.79
CA THR A 105 -7.18 15.38 9.52
C THR A 105 -7.18 16.90 9.34
N GLU A 106 -6.45 17.63 10.17
CA GLU A 106 -6.32 19.10 10.07
C GLU A 106 -5.64 19.56 8.77
N ARG A 107 -4.80 18.72 8.17
CA ARG A 107 -4.07 19.04 6.93
C ARG A 107 -4.92 18.87 5.68
N GLY A 108 -6.08 18.24 5.77
CA GLY A 108 -7.05 18.10 4.68
C GLY A 108 -6.58 17.22 3.53
N ASP A 109 -7.20 17.43 2.38
CA ASP A 109 -7.02 16.65 1.15
C ASP A 109 -5.62 16.88 0.54
N VAL A 110 -5.11 15.88 -0.18
CA VAL A 110 -3.89 15.97 -1.00
C VAL A 110 -4.25 16.02 -2.48
N THR A 111 -3.53 16.83 -3.24
CA THR A 111 -3.57 16.82 -4.71
C THR A 111 -2.20 16.41 -5.22
N VAL A 112 -2.17 15.42 -6.12
CA VAL A 112 -0.94 14.88 -6.72
C VAL A 112 -1.19 14.54 -8.19
N GLY A 113 -0.19 14.69 -9.05
CA GLY A 113 -0.32 14.31 -10.45
C GLY A 113 -0.61 12.81 -10.58
N ALA A 114 -1.54 12.40 -11.44
CA ALA A 114 -1.92 10.99 -11.55
C ALA A 114 -0.73 10.10 -11.95
N GLN A 115 0.15 10.62 -12.82
CA GLN A 115 1.37 9.93 -13.23
C GLN A 115 2.41 9.85 -12.10
N GLU A 116 2.52 10.89 -11.28
CA GLU A 116 3.39 10.89 -10.10
C GLU A 116 2.90 9.87 -9.07
N PHE A 117 1.60 9.86 -8.77
CA PHE A 117 0.98 8.89 -7.88
C PHE A 117 1.26 7.45 -8.34
N VAL A 118 0.98 7.14 -9.61
CA VAL A 118 1.26 5.81 -10.17
C VAL A 118 2.76 5.50 -10.12
N GLY A 119 3.62 6.48 -10.41
CA GLY A 119 5.07 6.32 -10.42
C GLY A 119 5.64 5.97 -9.05
N GLU A 120 5.27 6.71 -8.01
CA GLU A 120 5.75 6.46 -6.65
C GLU A 120 5.27 5.11 -6.12
N TRP A 121 3.98 4.79 -6.28
CA TRP A 121 3.46 3.49 -5.86
C TRP A 121 4.02 2.33 -6.68
N SER A 122 4.34 2.54 -7.96
CA SER A 122 5.02 1.54 -8.79
C SER A 122 6.45 1.26 -8.32
N ARG A 123 7.14 2.22 -7.68
CA ARG A 123 8.47 1.95 -7.07
C ARG A 123 8.34 1.03 -5.86
N ILE A 124 7.32 1.24 -5.03
CA ILE A 124 7.00 0.35 -3.90
C ILE A 124 6.67 -1.04 -4.42
N LEU A 125 5.75 -1.15 -5.40
CA LEU A 125 5.41 -2.43 -6.03
C LEU A 125 6.62 -3.16 -6.59
N ARG A 126 7.52 -2.45 -7.30
CA ARG A 126 8.73 -3.06 -7.87
C ARG A 126 9.60 -3.68 -6.78
N ARG A 127 9.80 -2.97 -5.67
CA ARG A 127 10.58 -3.51 -4.55
C ARG A 127 9.95 -4.78 -3.98
N VAL A 128 8.64 -4.76 -3.73
CA VAL A 128 7.95 -5.95 -3.19
C VAL A 128 8.05 -7.13 -4.16
N VAL A 129 7.83 -6.91 -5.46
CA VAL A 129 7.96 -7.97 -6.48
C VAL A 129 9.37 -8.56 -6.49
N THR A 130 10.42 -7.72 -6.44
CA THR A 130 11.81 -8.17 -6.37
C THR A 130 12.09 -8.99 -5.11
N ASP A 131 11.61 -8.54 -3.95
CA ASP A 131 11.82 -9.22 -2.68
C ASP A 131 11.03 -10.55 -2.62
N ALA A 132 9.82 -10.61 -3.19
CA ALA A 132 9.03 -11.83 -3.32
C ALA A 132 9.70 -12.86 -4.24
N GLU A 133 10.24 -12.43 -5.38
CA GLU A 133 10.99 -13.32 -6.29
C GLU A 133 12.29 -13.85 -5.68
N ALA A 134 12.91 -13.08 -4.78
CA ALA A 134 14.07 -13.53 -4.00
C ALA A 134 13.71 -14.46 -2.82
N GLY A 135 12.42 -14.76 -2.60
CA GLY A 135 11.93 -15.58 -1.48
C GLY A 135 11.99 -14.86 -0.13
N SER A 136 12.10 -13.53 -0.12
CA SER A 136 12.17 -12.72 1.11
C SER A 136 10.80 -12.24 1.60
N VAL A 137 9.78 -12.25 0.73
CA VAL A 137 8.39 -11.90 1.03
C VAL A 137 7.48 -13.03 0.52
N GLU A 138 6.62 -13.58 1.37
CA GLU A 138 5.52 -14.43 0.92
C GLU A 138 4.30 -13.54 0.65
N LEU A 139 3.84 -13.51 -0.60
CA LEU A 139 2.57 -12.86 -0.95
C LEU A 139 1.45 -13.88 -0.77
N ALA A 140 0.33 -13.43 -0.22
CA ALA A 140 -0.80 -14.30 0.08
C ALA A 140 -1.49 -14.86 -1.17
N ASP A 141 -1.32 -14.20 -2.33
CA ASP A 141 -1.98 -14.53 -3.58
C ASP A 141 -1.00 -14.49 -4.77
N ASP A 142 -0.81 -15.62 -5.44
CA ASP A 142 0.02 -15.74 -6.65
C ASP A 142 -0.52 -14.87 -7.81
N ASP A 143 -1.85 -14.66 -7.88
CA ASP A 143 -2.47 -13.82 -8.90
C ASP A 143 -2.11 -12.33 -8.70
N LEU A 144 -1.96 -11.90 -7.45
CA LEU A 144 -1.54 -10.54 -7.11
C LEU A 144 -0.13 -10.25 -7.64
N LEU A 145 0.80 -11.20 -7.50
CA LEU A 145 2.15 -11.08 -8.02
C LEU A 145 2.16 -10.99 -9.55
N VAL A 146 1.33 -11.78 -10.23
CA VAL A 146 1.18 -11.73 -11.70
C VAL A 146 0.65 -10.36 -12.16
N ARG A 147 -0.38 -9.83 -11.49
CA ARG A 147 -0.96 -8.51 -11.78
C ARG A 147 0.02 -7.37 -11.52
N ALA A 148 0.71 -7.38 -10.38
CA ALA A 148 1.74 -6.41 -10.06
C ALA A 148 2.86 -6.40 -11.13
N LYS A 149 3.33 -7.57 -11.57
CA LYS A 149 4.29 -7.69 -12.68
C LYS A 149 3.77 -7.16 -14.00
N ALA A 150 2.48 -7.33 -14.30
CA ALA A 150 1.85 -6.78 -15.51
C ALA A 150 1.79 -5.24 -15.46
N LEU A 151 1.43 -4.67 -14.30
CA LEU A 151 1.45 -3.22 -14.07
C LEU A 151 2.85 -2.63 -14.29
N LEU A 152 3.89 -3.25 -13.75
CA LEU A 152 5.27 -2.73 -13.83
C LEU A 152 5.88 -2.78 -15.24
N ARG A 153 5.46 -3.76 -16.06
CA ARG A 153 5.92 -3.87 -17.45
C ARG A 153 5.42 -2.72 -18.31
N THR A 154 4.19 -2.27 -18.07
CA THR A 154 3.57 -1.20 -18.84
C THR A 154 4.04 0.20 -18.44
N THR A 155 4.58 0.38 -17.23
CA THR A 155 5.22 1.66 -16.79
C THR A 155 6.63 1.86 -17.33
N THR A 156 7.29 0.81 -17.84
CA THR A 156 8.67 0.89 -18.37
C THR A 156 8.71 1.43 -19.82
N THR A 157 7.56 1.45 -20.51
CA THR A 157 7.50 1.81 -21.93
C THR A 157 7.47 3.33 -22.18
N GLU A 158 7.22 4.18 -21.18
CA GLU A 158 7.11 5.65 -21.36
C GLU A 158 8.39 6.45 -21.04
N ALA A 159 9.54 5.79 -20.85
CA ALA A 159 10.82 6.46 -20.56
C ALA A 159 11.77 6.57 -21.78
N THR A 160 11.25 6.42 -23.01
CA THR A 160 12.04 6.63 -24.22
C THR A 160 11.17 7.28 -25.29
N ASP A 161 11.01 8.59 -25.20
CA ASP A 161 10.85 9.46 -26.38
C ASP A 161 11.43 10.84 -26.06
#